data_AF-A0A967GPZ3-F1
#
_entry.id   AF-A0A967GPZ3-F1
#
_cell.length_a   1.000
_cell.length_b   1.000
_cell.length_c   1.000
_cell.angle_alpha   90.00
_cell.angle_beta   90.00
_cell.angle_gamma   90.00
#
_symmetry.space_group_name_H-M   'P 1'
#
loop_
_entity.id
_entity.type
_entity.pdbx_description
1 polymer ?
#
loop_
_entity_poly.entity_id
_entity_poly.type
_entity_poly.pdbx_seq_one_letter_code
_entity_poly.pdbx_strand_id
1 'polypeptide(L)' 'GISDPLAVVKCALEMKKRQHSRELIQKVIFDNPRLFLSQSPNFKLD' A
#
# COMPACT_ATOMS: atom_id res chain seq x y z
N GLY A 1 16.87 3.46 12.33
CA GLY A 1 15.89 2.53 12.93
C GLY A 1 15.84 1.26 12.10
N ILE A 2 15.46 0.13 12.69
CA ILE A 2 15.36 -1.16 11.98
C ILE A 2 14.06 -1.15 11.15
N SER A 3 14.18 -1.31 9.84
CA SER A 3 13.01 -1.41 8.95
C SER A 3 12.26 -2.73 9.22
N ASP A 4 10.95 -2.64 9.43
CA ASP A 4 10.08 -3.80 9.58
C ASP A 4 9.47 -4.16 8.22
N PRO A 5 9.79 -5.35 7.64
CA PRO A 5 9.24 -5.77 6.36
C PRO A 5 7.71 -5.92 6.37
N LEU A 6 7.09 -6.02 7.54
CA LEU A 6 5.64 -6.13 7.69
C LEU A 6 4.94 -4.80 7.98
N ALA A 7 5.65 -3.66 7.96
CA ALA A 7 5.06 -2.36 8.29
C ALA A 7 3.82 -2.03 7.43
N VAL A 8 3.86 -2.32 6.13
CA VAL A 8 2.74 -2.09 5.20
C VAL A 8 1.53 -2.95 5.55
N VAL A 9 1.76 -4.23 5.88
CA VAL A 9 0.70 -5.16 6.27
C VAL A 9 0.07 -4.74 7.60
N LYS A 10 0.90 -4.36 8.58
CA LYS A 10 0.44 -3.85 9.88
C LYS A 10 -0.40 -2.59 9.71
N CYS A 11 0.01 -1.68 8.82
CA CYS A 11 -0.78 -0.49 8.48
C CYS A 11 -2.18 -0.86 7.96
N ALA A 12 -2.27 -1.79 7.01
CA ALA A 12 -3.56 -2.24 6.47
C ALA A 12 -4.49 -2.83 7.56
N LEU A 13 -3.92 -3.59 8.50
CA LEU A 13 -4.67 -4.16 9.63
C LEU A 13 -5.19 -3.06 10.57
N GLU A 14 -4.37 -2.07 10.90
CA GLU A 14 -4.80 -0.92 11.71
C GLU A 14 -5.86 -0.08 11.00
N MET A 15 -5.76 0.09 9.67
CA MET A 15 -6.79 0.77 8.89
C MET A 15 -8.13 0.03 8.95
N LYS A 16 -8.10 -1.31 8.84
CA LYS A 16 -9.29 -2.15 8.98
C LYS A 16 -9.91 -2.05 10.37
N LYS A 17 -9.10 -2.07 11.43
CA LYS A 17 -9.58 -1.88 12.82
C LYS A 17 -10.29 -0.55 13.01
N ARG A 18 -9.87 0.49 12.30
CA ARG A 18 -10.50 1.82 12.28
C ARG A 18 -11.70 1.93 11.33
N GLN A 19 -12.22 0.80 10.83
CA GLN A 19 -13.40 0.72 9.97
C GLN A 19 -13.26 1.46 8.64
N HIS A 20 -12.04 1.65 8.14
CA HIS A 20 -11.85 2.10 6.76
C HIS A 20 -12.37 1.04 5.79
N SER A 21 -12.96 1.49 4.68
CA SER A 21 -13.51 0.58 3.68
C SER A 21 -12.40 -0.21 2.98
N ARG A 22 -12.76 -1.38 2.43
CA ARG A 22 -11.82 -2.24 1.72
C ARG A 22 -11.22 -1.51 0.51
N GLU A 23 -12.03 -0.73 -0.18
CA GLU A 23 -11.65 0.05 -1.36
C GLU A 23 -10.61 1.12 -0.98
N LEU A 24 -10.81 1.79 0.16
CA LEU A 24 -9.84 2.78 0.66
C LEU A 24 -8.51 2.12 1.03
N ILE A 25 -8.54 0.98 1.72
CA ILE A 25 -7.33 0.24 2.10
C ILE A 25 -6.57 -0.22 0.86
N GLN A 26 -7.25 -0.81 -0.12
CA GLN A 26 -6.65 -1.23 -1.39
C GLN A 26 -5.98 -0.05 -2.12
N LYS A 27 -6.67 1.09 -2.14
CA LYS A 27 -6.16 2.30 -2.78
C LYS A 27 -4.87 2.81 -2.15
N VAL A 28 -4.80 2.82 -0.81
CA VAL A 28 -3.63 3.30 -0.06
C VAL A 28 -2.45 2.32 -0.17
N ILE A 29 -2.71 1.02 -0.02
CA ILE A 29 -1.65 0.01 0.10
C ILE A 29 -1.09 -0.40 -1.27
N PHE A 30 -1.88 -0.30 -2.35
CA PHE A 30 -1.45 -0.77 -3.66
C PHE A 30 -1.76 0.21 -4.79
N ASP A 31 -3.02 0.64 -4.99
CA ASP A 31 -3.37 1.33 -6.24
C ASP A 31 -2.68 2.68 -6.40
N ASN A 32 -2.60 3.49 -5.34
CA ASN A 32 -1.90 4.77 -5.36
C ASN A 32 -0.39 4.59 -5.58
N PRO A 33 0.33 3.75 -4.80
CA PRO A 33 1.74 3.45 -5.07
C PRO A 33 1.96 2.94 -6.51
N ARG A 34 1.12 2.03 -6.98
CA ARG A 34 1.20 1.47 -8.34
C ARG A 34 1.09 2.57 -9.39
N LEU A 35 0.07 3.43 -9.29
CA LEU A 35 -0.17 4.51 -10.23
C LEU A 35 0.96 5.57 -10.21
N PHE A 36 1.52 5.85 -9.04
CA PHE A 36 2.65 6.76 -8.91
C PHE A 36 3.90 6.17 -9.56
N LEU A 37 4.26 4.93 -9.20
CA LEU A 37 5.47 4.27 -9.68
C LEU A 37 5.41 3.95 -11.18
N SER A 38 4.21 3.69 -11.73
CA SER A 38 4.03 3.46 -13.17
C SER A 38 4.35 4.66 -14.06
N GLN A 39 4.58 5.85 -13.48
CA GLN A 39 5.08 7.01 -14.22
C GLN A 39 6.55 6.85 -14.63
N SER A 40 7.27 5.90 -14.02
CA SER A 40 8.64 5.55 -14.40
C SER A 40 8.64 4.44 -15.45
N PRO A 41 9.37 4.58 -16.57
CA PRO A 41 9.48 3.53 -17.59
C PRO A 41 10.20 2.26 -17.10
N ASN A 42 10.92 2.37 -15.97
CA ASN A 42 11.63 1.25 -15.37
C ASN A 42 10.75 0.43 -14.40
N PHE A 43 9.57 0.94 -14.03
CA PHE A 43 8.68 0.22 -13.13
C PHE A 43 7.79 -0.73 -13.90
N LYS A 44 7.87 -2.02 -13.57
CA LYS A 44 7.05 -3.08 -14.15
C LYS A 44 6.48 -3.96 -13.05
N LEU A 45 5.23 -4.39 -13.23
CA LEU A 45 4.54 -5.35 -12.38
C LEU A 45 4.58 -6.69 -13.10
N ASP A 46 5.78 -7.23 -13.24
CA ASP A 46 6.01 -8.54 -13.86
C ASP A 46 5.84 -9.66 -12.81
#